data_AF-A0A7C1U5D0-F1
#
_entry.id   AF-A0A7C1U5D0-F1
#
_cell.length_a   1.000
_cell.length_b   1.000
_cell.length_c   1.000
_cell.angle_alpha   90.00
_cell.angle_beta   90.00
_cell.angle_gamma   90.00
#
_symmetry.space_group_name_H-M   'P 1'
#
loop_
_entity.id
_entity.type
_entity.pdbx_description
1 polymer ?
#
loop_
_entity_poly.entity_id
_entity_poly.type
_entity_poly.pdbx_seq_one_letter_code
_entity_poly.pdbx_strand_id
1 'polypeptide(L)'
;MQRRSFLGLAGLGTAAFMLRPGRTLAGRANRRPNIVYILADDLGYGHLGCYGQKEIKTPAIDRMAREGMRFTDHYAGSALCAPSR
;
A
#
# COMPACT_ATOMS: atom_id res chain seq x y z
N MET A 1 -33.77 6.67 -30.44
CA MET A 1 -32.63 7.60 -30.22
C MET A 1 -31.34 6.85 -30.53
N GLN A 2 -30.64 7.26 -31.59
CA GLN A 2 -29.65 6.45 -32.29
C GLN A 2 -28.25 6.56 -31.69
N ARG A 3 -27.62 5.40 -31.55
CA ARG A 3 -26.33 5.09 -30.90
C ARG A 3 -25.12 5.51 -31.74
N ARG A 4 -25.25 6.57 -32.56
CA ARG A 4 -24.36 6.85 -33.70
C ARG A 4 -23.47 8.10 -33.55
N SER A 5 -23.44 8.75 -32.39
CA SER A 5 -22.66 9.99 -32.20
C SER A 5 -21.42 9.88 -31.29
N PHE A 6 -20.99 8.68 -30.91
CA PHE A 6 -19.82 8.52 -30.00
C PHE A 6 -18.50 8.13 -30.69
N LEU A 7 -18.45 8.10 -32.02
CA LEU A 7 -17.26 7.69 -32.78
C LEU A 7 -16.48 8.84 -33.44
N GLY A 8 -16.77 10.10 -33.09
CA GLY A 8 -16.24 11.27 -33.80
C GLY A 8 -15.00 11.97 -33.21
N LEU A 9 -14.46 11.54 -32.06
CA LEU A 9 -13.43 12.33 -31.34
C LEU A 9 -12.31 11.49 -30.70
N ALA A 10 -11.81 10.48 -31.43
CA ALA A 10 -10.63 9.71 -31.03
C ALA A 10 -9.53 9.75 -32.11
N GLY A 11 -9.42 10.86 -32.84
CA GLY A 11 -8.32 11.14 -33.75
C GLY A 11 -7.33 12.12 -33.13
N LEU A 12 -6.04 11.79 -33.20
CA LEU A 12 -4.86 12.66 -33.02
C LEU A 12 -4.38 12.88 -31.58
N GLY A 13 -3.69 11.88 -31.03
CA GLY A 13 -2.98 11.99 -29.77
C GLY A 13 -1.85 10.98 -29.61
N THR A 14 -0.76 11.17 -30.36
CA THR A 14 0.58 10.60 -30.12
C THR A 14 0.76 9.09 -30.30
N ALA A 15 0.88 8.68 -31.56
CA ALA A 15 1.63 7.50 -31.99
C ALA A 15 3.16 7.69 -31.78
N ALA A 16 3.58 8.00 -30.56
CA ALA A 16 4.99 8.25 -30.21
C ALA A 16 5.50 7.39 -29.05
N PHE A 17 4.80 6.32 -28.67
CA PHE A 17 5.32 5.34 -27.72
C PHE A 17 6.19 4.25 -28.40
N MET A 18 6.91 4.64 -29.47
CA MET A 18 7.90 3.78 -30.12
C MET A 18 9.26 3.96 -29.44
N LEU A 19 9.78 2.83 -28.96
CA LEU A 19 11.14 2.59 -28.48
C LEU A 19 11.58 3.36 -27.21
N ARG A 20 11.05 2.94 -26.05
CA ARG A 20 11.91 2.90 -24.87
C ARG A 20 12.76 1.64 -24.98
N PRO A 21 14.10 1.71 -25.06
CA PRO A 21 14.93 0.53 -24.90
C PRO A 21 14.55 -0.08 -23.55
N GLY A 22 14.15 -1.35 -23.58
CA GLY A 22 13.84 -2.09 -22.38
C GLY A 22 15.02 -1.95 -21.43
N ARG A 23 14.81 -1.27 -20.31
CA ARG A 23 15.76 -1.34 -19.20
C ARG A 23 15.82 -2.82 -18.85
N THR A 24 16.91 -3.46 -19.25
CA THR A 24 17.29 -4.75 -18.70
C THR A 24 17.36 -4.52 -17.19
N LEU A 25 16.34 -4.99 -16.48
CA LEU A 25 16.41 -5.13 -15.05
C LEU A 25 17.50 -6.19 -14.85
N ALA A 26 18.75 -5.73 -14.76
CA ALA A 26 19.86 -6.54 -14.31
C ALA A 26 19.37 -7.27 -13.07
N GLY A 27 19.27 -8.60 -13.19
CA GLY A 27 18.61 -9.45 -12.23
C GLY A 27 19.13 -9.10 -10.85
N ARG A 28 18.28 -8.46 -10.03
CA ARG A 28 18.49 -8.51 -8.59
C ARG A 28 18.56 -10.01 -8.31
N ALA A 29 19.75 -10.50 -7.97
CA ALA A 29 19.93 -11.86 -7.49
C ALA A 29 18.75 -12.13 -6.57
N ASN A 30 17.98 -13.20 -6.84
CA ASN A 30 16.71 -13.52 -6.19
C ASN A 30 16.95 -13.89 -4.72
N ARG A 31 17.44 -12.91 -3.98
CA ARG A 31 17.69 -12.94 -2.56
C ARG A 31 16.32 -12.84 -1.96
N ARG A 32 15.92 -13.93 -1.30
CA ARG A 32 14.70 -13.95 -0.52
C ARG A 32 14.70 -12.73 0.41
N PRO A 33 13.60 -11.97 0.49
CA PRO A 33 13.54 -10.85 1.41
C PRO A 33 13.67 -11.36 2.84
N ASN A 34 14.30 -10.56 3.69
CA ASN A 34 14.20 -10.78 5.13
C ASN A 34 12.83 -10.31 5.60
N ILE A 35 12.18 -11.09 6.46
CA ILE A 35 10.89 -10.74 7.06
C ILE A 35 11.13 -10.40 8.53
N VAL A 36 10.73 -9.20 8.94
CA VAL A 36 10.75 -8.76 10.33
C VAL A 36 9.32 -8.61 10.79
N TYR A 37 8.91 -9.41 11.78
CA TYR A 37 7.57 -9.36 12.37
C TYR A 37 7.63 -8.63 13.71
N ILE A 38 6.94 -7.49 13.79
CA ILE A 38 6.86 -6.65 14.99
C ILE A 38 5.43 -6.76 15.54
N LEU A 39 5.30 -7.27 16.76
CA LEU A 39 4.03 -7.41 17.46
C LEU A 39 4.08 -6.60 18.76
N ALA A 40 3.18 -5.64 18.91
CA ALA A 40 2.99 -4.88 20.13
C ALA A 40 1.84 -5.49 20.95
N ASP A 41 2.06 -5.69 22.25
CA ASP A 41 1.01 -6.14 23.17
C ASP A 41 0.10 -4.98 23.57
N ASP A 42 -1.19 -5.24 23.74
CA ASP A 42 -2.21 -4.26 24.17
C ASP A 42 -2.25 -2.93 23.37
N LEU A 43 -1.89 -2.97 22.08
CA LEU A 43 -1.95 -1.81 21.20
C LEU A 43 -3.33 -1.66 20.57
N GLY A 44 -4.14 -0.75 21.10
CA GLY A 44 -5.44 -0.37 20.54
C GLY A 44 -5.37 0.38 19.21
N TYR A 45 -6.42 0.27 18.39
CA TYR A 45 -6.53 0.90 17.07
C TYR A 45 -6.29 2.41 17.11
N GLY A 46 -6.84 3.09 18.11
CA GLY A 46 -6.73 4.54 18.28
C GLY A 46 -5.41 5.04 18.87
N HIS A 47 -4.41 4.18 19.10
CA HIS A 47 -3.18 4.60 19.79
C HIS A 47 -2.08 5.13 18.87
N LEU A 48 -2.20 4.99 17.55
CA LEU A 48 -1.19 5.44 16.58
C LEU A 48 -1.63 6.68 15.81
N GLY A 49 -0.68 7.58 15.53
CA GLY A 49 -0.93 8.82 14.77
C GLY A 49 -1.53 8.55 13.39
N CYS A 50 -1.09 7.50 12.71
CA CYS A 50 -1.64 7.04 11.43
C CYS A 50 -3.11 6.56 11.48
N TYR A 51 -3.68 6.37 12.68
CA TYR A 51 -5.12 6.11 12.92
C TYR A 51 -5.86 7.30 13.56
N GLY A 52 -5.21 8.46 13.72
CA GLY A 52 -5.87 9.73 14.00
C GLY A 52 -5.70 10.31 15.40
N GLN A 53 -5.02 9.62 16.33
CA GLN A 53 -4.69 10.25 17.62
C GLN A 53 -3.61 11.33 17.47
N LYS A 54 -3.58 12.29 18.41
CA LYS A 54 -2.78 13.52 18.31
C LYS A 54 -1.80 13.74 19.47
N GLU A 55 -1.94 12.99 20.55
CA GLU A 55 -1.19 13.22 21.79
C GLU A 55 0.18 12.54 21.79
N ILE A 56 0.22 11.26 21.42
CA ILE A 56 1.42 10.43 21.43
C ILE A 56 2.08 10.50 20.05
N LYS A 57 3.34 10.90 19.98
CA LYS A 57 4.04 10.96 18.69
C LYS A 57 4.55 9.57 18.30
N THR A 58 4.09 9.03 17.17
CA THR A 58 4.49 7.71 16.64
C THR A 58 5.20 7.79 15.29
N PRO A 59 6.23 8.65 15.12
CA PRO A 59 6.75 9.03 13.80
C PRO A 59 7.31 7.87 12.98
N ALA A 60 7.90 6.85 13.62
CA ALA A 60 8.42 5.66 12.94
C ALA A 60 7.28 4.80 12.36
N ILE A 61 6.23 4.56 13.16
CA ILE A 61 5.06 3.79 12.72
C ILE A 61 4.28 4.56 11.65
N ASP A 62 4.12 5.87 11.83
CA ASP A 62 3.43 6.73 10.86
C ASP A 62 4.17 6.77 9.52
N ARG A 63 5.50 6.76 9.56
CA ARG A 63 6.33 6.66 8.36
C ARG A 63 6.14 5.31 7.67
N MET A 64 6.19 4.20 8.41
CA MET A 64 5.95 2.86 7.84
C MET A 64 4.56 2.75 7.20
N ALA A 65 3.53 3.32 7.83
CA ALA A 65 2.18 3.35 7.28
C ALA A 65 2.06 4.18 5.99
N ARG A 66 2.85 5.25 5.84
CA ARG A 66 2.89 6.08 4.61
C ARG A 66 3.69 5.43 3.47
N GLU A 67 4.78 4.75 3.80
CA GLU A 67 5.68 4.13 2.81
C GLU A 67 5.24 2.73 2.41
N GLY A 68 4.37 2.10 3.20
CA GLY A 68 3.86 0.76 2.98
C GLY A 68 2.35 0.70 2.80
N MET A 69 1.76 -0.37 3.32
CA MET A 69 0.32 -0.61 3.32
C MET A 69 -0.20 -0.51 4.76
N ARG A 70 -1.36 0.13 4.93
CA ARG A 70 -2.06 0.24 6.21
C ARG A 70 -3.44 -0.40 6.09
N PHE A 71 -3.78 -1.28 7.02
CA PHE A 71 -5.09 -1.93 7.09
C PHE A 71 -5.95 -1.25 8.14
N THR A 72 -7.11 -0.73 7.75
CA THR A 72 -8.05 -0.09 8.69
C THR A 72 -9.00 -1.08 9.36
N ASP A 73 -9.15 -2.27 8.77
CA ASP A 73 -10.11 -3.29 9.19
C ASP A 73 -9.38 -4.62 9.47
N HIS A 74 -8.39 -4.58 10.36
CA HIS A 74 -7.63 -5.75 10.82
C HIS A 74 -8.07 -6.17 12.22
N TYR A 75 -8.66 -7.36 12.33
CA TYR A 75 -9.21 -7.89 13.59
C TYR A 75 -8.33 -9.02 14.11
N ALA A 76 -8.09 -9.03 15.43
CA ALA A 76 -7.50 -10.17 16.11
C ALA A 76 -8.49 -11.33 16.19
N GLY A 77 -8.00 -12.58 16.14
CA GLY A 77 -8.84 -13.77 16.28
C GLY A 77 -9.46 -13.94 17.68
N SER A 78 -8.91 -13.25 18.68
CA SER A 78 -9.43 -13.18 20.04
C SER A 78 -9.07 -11.83 20.68
N ALA A 79 -9.86 -11.39 21.66
CA ALA A 79 -9.58 -10.21 22.48
C ALA A 79 -8.62 -10.50 23.65
N LEU A 80 -8.14 -11.74 23.79
CA LEU A 80 -7.20 -12.13 24.84
C LEU A 80 -5.81 -12.38 24.25
N CYS A 81 -4.76 -12.00 25.00
CA CYS A 81 -3.37 -12.06 24.57
C CYS A 81 -2.95 -13.47 24.11
N ALA A 82 -3.23 -14.50 24.92
CA ALA A 82 -2.79 -15.87 24.65
C ALA A 82 -3.46 -16.50 23.40
N PRO A 83 -4.79 -16.49 23.24
CA PRO A 83 -5.43 -17.05 22.04
C PRO A 83 -5.32 -16.16 20.79
N SER A 84 -4.83 -14.93 20.92
CA SER A 84 -4.58 -14.05 19.76
C SER A 84 -3.22 -14.31 19.08
N ARG A 85 -2.27 -14.93 19.77
CA ARG A 85 -0.89 -15.18 19.30
C ARG A 85 -0.77 -16.61 18.79
#